data_AF-A0A4Q3WQV8-F1
#
_entry.id   AF-A0A4Q3WQV8-F1
#
_cell.length_a   1.000
_cell.length_b   1.000
_cell.length_c   1.000
_cell.angle_alpha   90.00
_cell.angle_beta   90.00
_cell.angle_gamma   90.00
#
_symmetry.space_group_name_H-M   'P 1'
#
loop_
_entity.id
_entity.type
_entity.pdbx_description
1 polymer ?
#
loop_
_entity_poly.entity_id
_entity_poly.type
_entity_poly.pdbx_seq_one_letter_code
_entity_poly.pdbx_strand_id
1 'polypeptide(L)'
;MDLSTDESKALAKAVDELYLLSLPRSKKRGRRDLVVAHAREMLEKAIIEDLGHSGIDDSETDVWDVYIYDIYPPDPWFKRYLPWFLEQIALDGGFDFGTGLIFKKLSDADVREWPEFERQTIEDYVIAFWKNLLITPCGYASLEGAIECFSLVLDDVRPLLRIWEDYFESGSETSIRHILKLLEENWPEFNRDRIFDDNFIEKFPSLTPVQGALRTVREWVLDLKLRQVFEDISEHGQSEVCRELAFDIAYYLQRLKQ
;
A
#
# COMPACT_ATOMS: atom_id res chain seq x y z
N MET A 1 -19.92 -4.97 -13.70
CA MET A 1 -19.39 -3.61 -13.90
C MET A 1 -17.87 -3.77 -13.96
N ASP A 2 -17.22 -3.38 -15.06
CA ASP A 2 -15.81 -3.69 -15.39
C ASP A 2 -14.79 -2.80 -14.63
N LEU A 3 -14.99 -2.64 -13.32
CA LEU A 3 -14.23 -1.73 -12.43
C LEU A 3 -12.71 -1.99 -12.45
N SER A 4 -12.30 -3.24 -12.73
CA SER A 4 -10.88 -3.63 -12.80
C SER A 4 -10.10 -2.91 -13.90
N THR A 5 -10.73 -2.63 -15.05
CA THR A 5 -10.00 -2.02 -16.17
C THR A 5 -9.75 -0.52 -16.01
N ASP A 6 -10.63 0.21 -15.34
CA ASP A 6 -10.47 1.66 -15.18
C ASP A 6 -9.51 2.02 -14.03
N GLU A 7 -9.52 1.26 -12.94
CA GLU A 7 -8.56 1.46 -11.84
C GLU A 7 -7.13 1.05 -12.25
N SER A 8 -6.99 -0.04 -13.02
CA SER A 8 -5.69 -0.41 -13.60
C SER A 8 -5.15 0.67 -14.56
N LYS A 9 -6.02 1.34 -15.33
CA LYS A 9 -5.62 2.49 -16.17
C LYS A 9 -5.21 3.70 -15.34
N ALA A 10 -5.90 3.97 -14.22
CA ALA A 10 -5.56 5.06 -13.32
C ALA A 10 -4.17 4.85 -12.70
N LEU A 11 -3.87 3.63 -12.24
CA LEU A 11 -2.56 3.26 -11.72
C LEU A 11 -1.47 3.40 -12.79
N ALA A 12 -1.71 2.89 -14.00
CA ALA A 12 -0.79 3.06 -15.12
C ALA A 12 -0.53 4.54 -15.46
N LYS A 13 -1.57 5.38 -15.42
CA LYS A 13 -1.45 6.83 -15.65
C LYS A 13 -0.60 7.51 -14.56
N ALA A 14 -0.79 7.17 -13.30
CA ALA A 14 0.01 7.72 -12.19
C ALA A 14 1.49 7.34 -12.35
N VAL A 15 1.79 6.09 -12.71
CA VAL A 15 3.15 5.63 -13.01
C VAL A 15 3.75 6.42 -14.19
N ASP A 16 3.01 6.63 -15.27
CA ASP A 16 3.48 7.42 -16.41
C ASP A 16 3.80 8.88 -16.03
N GLU A 17 3.00 9.51 -15.16
CA GLU A 17 3.24 10.86 -14.66
C GLU A 17 4.51 10.94 -13.80
N LEU A 18 4.76 9.94 -12.97
CA LEU A 18 6.00 9.81 -12.19
C LEU A 18 7.23 9.74 -13.11
N TYR A 19 7.16 9.01 -14.22
CA TYR A 19 8.24 9.00 -15.23
C TYR A 19 8.51 10.37 -15.86
N LEU A 20 7.53 11.27 -15.90
CA LEU A 20 7.75 12.63 -16.43
C LEU A 20 8.51 13.52 -15.46
N LEU A 21 8.39 13.24 -14.17
CA LEU A 21 9.02 13.98 -13.08
C LEU A 21 10.48 13.61 -12.88
N SER A 22 10.84 12.35 -13.09
CA SER A 22 12.18 11.82 -12.84
C SER A 22 13.22 12.16 -13.93
N LEU A 23 12.79 12.71 -15.07
CA LEU A 23 13.65 12.94 -16.23
C LEU A 23 14.16 14.38 -16.35
N PRO A 24 15.45 14.58 -16.71
CA PRO A 24 15.95 15.89 -17.13
C PRO A 24 15.12 16.46 -18.29
N ARG A 25 14.84 17.78 -18.26
CA ARG A 25 13.98 18.48 -19.25
C ARG A 25 14.33 18.19 -20.72
N SER A 26 15.56 17.80 -21.03
CA SER A 26 16.08 17.57 -22.38
C SER A 26 15.75 16.20 -23.01
N LYS A 27 15.22 15.21 -22.28
CA LYS A 27 15.07 13.82 -22.79
C LYS A 27 13.63 13.27 -22.74
N LYS A 28 12.70 14.01 -23.34
CA LYS A 28 11.26 13.70 -23.35
C LYS A 28 10.78 12.91 -24.59
N ARG A 29 11.53 11.98 -25.21
CA ARG A 29 10.98 11.02 -26.21
C ARG A 29 11.70 9.67 -26.08
N GLY A 30 10.95 8.56 -26.02
CA GLY A 30 11.47 7.20 -25.76
C GLY A 30 11.69 6.87 -24.27
N ARG A 31 10.75 7.32 -23.40
CA ARG A 31 11.00 7.70 -21.99
C ARG A 31 11.10 6.55 -20.97
N ARG A 32 10.37 5.44 -21.13
CA ARG A 32 10.31 4.32 -20.17
C ARG A 32 11.48 3.37 -20.34
N ASP A 33 11.72 2.92 -21.58
CA ASP A 33 12.78 1.96 -21.92
C ASP A 33 14.19 2.44 -21.51
N LEU A 34 14.46 3.74 -21.56
CA LEU A 34 15.75 4.31 -21.15
C LEU A 34 15.97 4.29 -19.64
N VAL A 35 14.92 4.54 -18.85
CA VAL A 35 15.01 4.48 -17.38
C VAL A 35 15.10 3.03 -16.95
N VAL A 36 14.28 2.15 -17.52
CA VAL A 36 14.30 0.70 -17.29
C VAL A 36 15.67 0.12 -17.66
N ALA A 37 16.20 0.43 -18.85
CA ALA A 37 17.50 -0.08 -19.28
C ALA A 37 18.65 0.41 -18.39
N HIS A 38 18.59 1.67 -17.92
CA HIS A 38 19.62 2.20 -17.04
C HIS A 38 19.51 1.67 -15.61
N ALA A 39 18.29 1.52 -15.08
CA ALA A 39 18.04 0.85 -13.81
C ALA A 39 18.55 -0.61 -13.87
N ARG A 40 18.26 -1.32 -14.96
CA ARG A 40 18.76 -2.67 -15.22
C ARG A 40 20.28 -2.72 -15.34
N GLU A 41 20.91 -1.79 -16.06
CA GLU A 41 22.38 -1.71 -16.18
C GLU A 41 23.03 -1.45 -14.81
N MET A 42 22.42 -0.59 -13.99
CA MET A 42 22.90 -0.34 -12.62
C MET A 42 22.68 -1.55 -11.71
N LEU A 43 21.57 -2.27 -11.88
CA LEU A 43 21.28 -3.51 -11.18
C LEU A 43 22.32 -4.58 -11.53
N GLU A 44 22.58 -4.79 -12.82
CA GLU A 44 23.60 -5.71 -13.31
C GLU A 44 24.99 -5.33 -12.77
N LYS A 45 25.33 -4.05 -12.69
CA LYS A 45 26.60 -3.58 -12.10
C LYS A 45 26.67 -3.80 -10.60
N ALA A 46 25.63 -3.46 -9.85
CA ALA A 46 25.58 -3.67 -8.40
C ALA A 46 25.68 -5.16 -8.05
N ILE A 47 24.93 -6.02 -8.77
CA ILE A 47 25.03 -7.47 -8.66
C ILE A 47 26.47 -7.94 -8.92
N ILE A 48 27.11 -7.48 -9.99
CA ILE A 48 28.48 -7.88 -10.34
C ILE A 48 29.50 -7.41 -9.30
N GLU A 49 29.34 -6.20 -8.75
CA GLU A 49 30.25 -5.62 -7.77
C GLU A 49 30.10 -6.29 -6.38
N ASP A 50 28.89 -6.70 -5.99
CA ASP A 50 28.59 -7.24 -4.66
C ASP A 50 28.65 -8.80 -4.59
N LEU A 51 28.34 -9.50 -5.70
CA LEU A 51 28.59 -10.95 -5.83
C LEU A 51 30.08 -11.33 -5.79
N GLY A 52 30.99 -10.35 -5.78
CA GLY A 52 32.39 -10.57 -5.46
C GLY A 52 32.62 -11.05 -4.02
N HIS A 53 31.66 -10.86 -3.09
CA HIS A 53 31.87 -11.05 -1.64
C HIS A 53 30.88 -11.96 -0.90
N SER A 54 29.77 -12.37 -1.50
CA SER A 54 28.87 -13.35 -0.88
C SER A 54 28.24 -14.28 -1.91
N GLY A 55 28.38 -15.58 -1.68
CA GLY A 55 27.71 -16.63 -2.46
C GLY A 55 26.21 -16.62 -2.17
N ILE A 56 25.51 -15.69 -2.81
CA ILE A 56 24.06 -15.55 -2.80
C ILE A 56 23.51 -16.44 -3.92
N ASP A 57 22.51 -17.25 -3.57
CA ASP A 57 21.83 -18.20 -4.46
C ASP A 57 20.99 -17.42 -5.49
N ASP A 58 20.88 -17.92 -6.72
CA ASP A 58 20.27 -17.27 -7.90
C ASP A 58 18.73 -17.14 -7.80
N SER A 59 18.18 -16.85 -6.62
CA SER A 59 16.77 -16.50 -6.47
C SER A 59 16.60 -15.02 -6.81
N GLU A 60 15.75 -14.70 -7.78
CA GLU A 60 15.43 -13.32 -8.21
C GLU A 60 15.03 -12.38 -7.05
N THR A 61 14.67 -12.95 -5.90
CA THR A 61 14.36 -12.27 -4.63
C THR A 61 15.53 -11.52 -3.99
N ASP A 62 16.77 -12.04 -4.07
CA ASP A 62 17.92 -11.42 -3.35
C ASP A 62 18.41 -10.12 -4.00
N VAL A 63 18.16 -9.95 -5.31
CA VAL A 63 18.58 -8.77 -6.08
C VAL A 63 17.83 -7.51 -5.65
N TRP A 64 16.56 -7.65 -5.27
CA TRP A 64 15.72 -6.57 -4.76
C TRP A 64 16.18 -6.09 -3.39
N ASP A 65 16.51 -7.04 -2.52
CA ASP A 65 16.99 -6.74 -1.18
C ASP A 65 18.32 -5.98 -1.26
N VAL A 66 19.30 -6.47 -2.02
CA VAL A 66 20.61 -5.79 -2.18
C VAL A 66 20.44 -4.35 -2.64
N TYR A 67 19.63 -4.07 -3.67
CA TYR A 67 19.48 -2.70 -4.18
C TYR A 67 18.72 -1.78 -3.21
N ILE A 68 17.70 -2.29 -2.52
CA ILE A 68 16.93 -1.46 -1.58
C ILE A 68 17.75 -1.18 -0.30
N TYR A 69 18.58 -2.13 0.14
CA TYR A 69 19.48 -1.96 1.28
C TYR A 69 20.71 -1.08 0.95
N ASP A 70 21.31 -1.22 -0.24
CA ASP A 70 22.53 -0.48 -0.62
C ASP A 70 22.33 0.94 -1.14
N ILE A 71 21.08 1.37 -1.41
CA ILE A 71 20.77 2.80 -1.51
C ILE A 71 20.79 3.41 -0.10
N TYR A 72 21.98 3.46 0.51
CA TYR A 72 22.29 4.16 1.75
C TYR A 72 23.50 5.06 1.45
N PRO A 73 23.40 6.40 1.50
CA PRO A 73 22.49 7.26 2.27
C PRO A 73 21.41 7.90 1.34
N PRO A 74 20.71 9.03 1.65
CA PRO A 74 19.58 9.52 0.84
C PRO A 74 20.10 9.86 -0.55
N ASP A 75 19.86 8.93 -1.45
CA ASP A 75 20.51 8.96 -2.73
C ASP A 75 19.81 10.00 -3.61
N PRO A 76 20.51 11.03 -4.12
CA PRO A 76 19.97 11.91 -5.16
C PRO A 76 19.36 11.14 -6.35
N TRP A 77 19.76 9.87 -6.54
CA TRP A 77 19.26 8.98 -7.56
C TRP A 77 17.96 8.25 -7.19
N PHE A 78 17.54 8.13 -5.93
CA PHE A 78 16.31 7.43 -5.55
C PHE A 78 15.09 7.98 -6.30
N LYS A 79 14.94 9.31 -6.28
CA LYS A 79 13.85 10.01 -7.01
C LYS A 79 13.90 9.78 -8.53
N ARG A 80 15.07 9.49 -9.10
CA ARG A 80 15.23 9.18 -10.53
C ARG A 80 14.65 7.80 -10.88
N TYR A 81 14.78 6.84 -9.97
CA TYR A 81 14.35 5.44 -10.17
C TYR A 81 12.99 5.12 -9.56
N LEU A 82 12.46 6.02 -8.73
CA LEU A 82 11.16 5.87 -8.09
C LEU A 82 10.03 5.42 -9.04
N PRO A 83 9.85 5.98 -10.26
CA PRO A 83 8.78 5.53 -11.15
C PRO A 83 8.92 4.06 -11.56
N TRP A 84 10.15 3.56 -11.71
CA TRP A 84 10.42 2.17 -12.03
C TRP A 84 10.06 1.24 -10.86
N PHE A 85 10.44 1.62 -9.62
CA PHE A 85 10.04 0.86 -8.44
C PHE A 85 8.53 0.77 -8.29
N LEU A 86 7.84 1.89 -8.42
CA LEU A 86 6.37 1.95 -8.32
C LEU A 86 5.70 1.20 -9.47
N GLU A 87 6.30 1.17 -10.66
CA GLU A 87 5.85 0.31 -11.76
C GLU A 87 5.96 -1.18 -11.43
N GLN A 88 7.09 -1.64 -10.88
CA GLN A 88 7.25 -3.07 -10.55
C GLN A 88 6.25 -3.50 -9.47
N ILE A 89 6.10 -2.68 -8.42
CA ILE A 89 5.07 -2.89 -7.38
C ILE A 89 3.67 -3.02 -8.00
N ALA A 90 3.34 -2.16 -8.98
CA ALA A 90 2.04 -2.22 -9.66
C ALA A 90 1.87 -3.48 -10.54
N LEU A 91 2.95 -4.01 -11.13
CA LEU A 91 2.92 -5.18 -12.01
C LEU A 91 2.82 -6.50 -11.25
N ASP A 92 3.47 -6.59 -10.09
CA ASP A 92 3.47 -7.81 -9.28
C ASP A 92 2.13 -8.05 -8.57
N GLY A 93 1.19 -7.11 -8.68
CA GLY A 93 -0.22 -7.30 -8.33
C GLY A 93 -0.47 -7.49 -6.84
N GLY A 94 0.49 -7.13 -5.99
CA GLY A 94 0.45 -7.39 -4.56
C GLY A 94 1.27 -6.40 -3.76
N PHE A 95 1.09 -6.48 -2.43
CA PHE A 95 1.87 -5.72 -1.46
C PHE A 95 2.81 -6.71 -0.78
N ASP A 96 4.09 -6.64 -1.12
CA ASP A 96 5.14 -7.51 -0.59
C ASP A 96 6.13 -6.74 0.29
N PHE A 97 7.19 -7.43 0.73
CA PHE A 97 8.24 -6.82 1.54
C PHE A 97 8.94 -5.65 0.80
N GLY A 98 9.19 -5.81 -0.50
CA GLY A 98 9.80 -4.77 -1.34
C GLY A 98 8.97 -3.49 -1.37
N THR A 99 7.63 -3.64 -1.42
CA THR A 99 6.70 -2.50 -1.39
C THR A 99 6.88 -1.66 -0.13
N GLY A 100 6.95 -2.30 1.04
CA GLY A 100 7.12 -1.59 2.31
C GLY A 100 8.43 -0.81 2.40
N LEU A 101 9.51 -1.38 1.86
CA LEU A 101 10.80 -0.70 1.84
C LEU A 101 10.80 0.55 0.94
N ILE A 102 10.14 0.51 -0.22
CA ILE A 102 10.03 1.70 -1.09
C ILE A 102 9.29 2.84 -0.40
N PHE A 103 8.21 2.54 0.33
CA PHE A 103 7.51 3.55 1.12
C PHE A 103 8.32 4.07 2.30
N LYS A 104 9.15 3.21 2.93
CA LYS A 104 10.12 3.68 3.91
C LYS A 104 11.14 4.66 3.30
N LYS A 105 11.67 4.35 2.11
CA LYS A 105 12.60 5.25 1.39
C LYS A 105 11.94 6.57 1.00
N LEU A 106 10.67 6.55 0.59
CA LEU A 106 9.88 7.76 0.36
C LEU A 106 9.79 8.62 1.62
N SER A 107 9.55 8.00 2.78
CA SER A 107 9.57 8.71 4.06
C SER A 107 10.96 9.23 4.43
N ASP A 108 12.03 8.47 4.21
CA ASP A 108 13.41 8.91 4.48
C ASP A 108 13.84 10.07 3.57
N ALA A 109 13.30 10.14 2.36
CA ALA A 109 13.51 11.23 1.41
C ALA A 109 12.64 12.47 1.69
N ASP A 110 11.86 12.44 2.77
CA ASP A 110 10.97 13.50 3.23
C ASP A 110 10.05 14.05 2.11
N VAL A 111 9.27 13.15 1.50
CA VAL A 111 8.36 13.48 0.38
C VAL A 111 7.39 14.63 0.71
N ARG A 112 7.11 14.89 1.98
CA ARG A 112 6.26 16.01 2.42
C ARG A 112 6.86 17.37 2.05
N GLU A 113 8.19 17.47 2.05
CA GLU A 113 8.95 18.67 1.70
C GLU A 113 9.20 18.80 0.18
N TRP A 114 8.73 17.84 -0.63
CA TRP A 114 8.88 17.91 -2.07
C TRP A 114 7.93 18.98 -2.67
N PRO A 115 8.25 19.50 -3.88
CA PRO A 115 7.34 20.35 -4.63
C PRO A 115 5.92 19.77 -4.70
N GLU A 116 4.93 20.63 -4.49
CA GLU A 116 3.48 20.29 -4.46
C GLU A 116 3.05 19.28 -5.52
N PHE A 117 3.41 19.56 -6.78
CA PHE A 117 3.02 18.71 -7.91
C PHE A 117 3.59 17.29 -7.80
N GLU A 118 4.81 17.14 -7.28
CA GLU A 118 5.44 15.83 -7.10
C GLU A 118 4.82 15.07 -5.93
N ARG A 119 4.56 15.75 -4.81
CA ARG A 119 3.86 15.17 -3.66
C ARG A 119 2.47 14.69 -4.08
N GLN A 120 1.69 15.52 -4.77
CA GLN A 120 0.38 15.14 -5.30
C GLN A 120 0.45 13.92 -6.21
N THR A 121 1.50 13.78 -7.03
CA THR A 121 1.65 12.61 -7.91
C THR A 121 1.87 11.32 -7.11
N ILE A 122 2.59 11.38 -5.99
CA ILE A 122 2.77 10.24 -5.07
C ILE A 122 1.46 9.92 -4.36
N GLU A 123 0.72 10.93 -3.90
CA GLU A 123 -0.60 10.74 -3.30
C GLU A 123 -1.56 10.08 -4.30
N ASP A 124 -1.61 10.56 -5.55
CA ASP A 124 -2.45 10.00 -6.60
C ASP A 124 -2.09 8.54 -6.91
N TYR A 125 -0.79 8.20 -6.92
CA TYR A 125 -0.32 6.82 -7.04
C TYR A 125 -0.83 5.97 -5.86
N VAL A 126 -0.69 6.44 -4.62
CA VAL A 126 -1.15 5.73 -3.42
C VAL A 126 -2.66 5.48 -3.48
N ILE A 127 -3.45 6.49 -3.86
CA ILE A 127 -4.89 6.36 -4.03
C ILE A 127 -5.23 5.30 -5.10
N ALA A 128 -4.58 5.35 -6.26
CA ALA A 128 -4.83 4.39 -7.34
C ALA A 128 -4.44 2.96 -6.94
N PHE A 129 -3.31 2.81 -6.26
CA PHE A 129 -2.83 1.53 -5.78
C PHE A 129 -3.76 0.94 -4.71
N TRP A 130 -4.24 1.78 -3.79
CA TRP A 130 -5.22 1.37 -2.78
C TRP A 130 -6.53 0.86 -3.39
N LYS A 131 -7.08 1.59 -4.37
CA LYS A 131 -8.28 1.14 -5.09
C LYS A 131 -8.07 -0.20 -5.78
N ASN A 132 -6.90 -0.42 -6.39
CA ASN A 132 -6.54 -1.69 -7.01
C ASN A 132 -6.47 -2.82 -5.97
N LEU A 133 -5.84 -2.58 -4.80
CA LEU A 133 -5.80 -3.54 -3.70
C LEU A 133 -7.20 -3.95 -3.22
N LEU A 134 -8.12 -2.99 -3.10
CA LEU A 134 -9.48 -3.25 -2.59
C LEU A 134 -10.36 -4.09 -3.52
N ILE A 135 -10.04 -4.16 -4.81
CA ILE A 135 -10.75 -4.99 -5.79
C ILE A 135 -10.01 -6.29 -6.12
N THR A 136 -8.76 -6.42 -5.69
CA THR A 136 -7.95 -7.62 -5.86
C THR A 136 -8.28 -8.64 -4.74
N PRO A 137 -8.51 -9.93 -5.06
CA PRO A 137 -8.80 -10.95 -4.04
C PRO A 137 -7.74 -11.00 -2.93
N CYS A 138 -8.15 -11.27 -1.69
CA CYS A 138 -7.38 -11.14 -0.44
C CYS A 138 -6.10 -12.00 -0.29
N GLY A 139 -5.56 -12.58 -1.37
CA GLY A 139 -4.50 -13.58 -1.34
C GLY A 139 -3.05 -13.05 -1.21
N TYR A 140 -2.78 -11.79 -1.55
CA TYR A 140 -1.39 -11.33 -1.80
C TYR A 140 -0.92 -10.11 -0.98
N ALA A 141 -1.77 -9.44 -0.23
CA ALA A 141 -1.42 -8.18 0.44
C ALA A 141 -2.01 -8.12 1.87
N SER A 142 -1.20 -7.71 2.85
CA SER A 142 -1.72 -7.24 4.14
C SER A 142 -2.19 -5.80 3.97
N LEU A 143 -3.48 -5.54 4.15
CA LEU A 143 -4.03 -4.19 4.08
C LEU A 143 -3.56 -3.31 5.23
N GLU A 144 -3.29 -3.92 6.38
CA GLU A 144 -2.63 -3.24 7.49
C GLU A 144 -1.25 -2.75 7.05
N GLY A 145 -0.41 -3.64 6.51
CA GLY A 145 0.91 -3.26 5.98
C GLY A 145 0.85 -2.20 4.89
N ALA A 146 -0.19 -2.25 4.04
CA ALA A 146 -0.44 -1.22 3.03
C ALA A 146 -0.76 0.14 3.66
N ILE A 147 -1.67 0.19 4.64
CA ILE A 147 -2.01 1.43 5.34
C ILE A 147 -0.80 1.97 6.13
N GLU A 148 -0.04 1.11 6.80
CA GLU A 148 1.20 1.49 7.47
C GLU A 148 2.14 2.18 6.48
N CYS A 149 2.37 1.59 5.32
CA CYS A 149 3.27 2.14 4.32
C CYS A 149 2.74 3.42 3.68
N PHE A 150 1.43 3.52 3.42
CA PHE A 150 0.85 4.76 2.90
C PHE A 150 0.89 5.88 3.92
N SER A 151 0.76 5.59 5.21
CA SER A 151 0.87 6.61 6.27
C SER A 151 2.28 7.21 6.41
N LEU A 152 3.30 6.55 5.85
CA LEU A 152 4.66 7.10 5.78
C LEU A 152 4.75 8.28 4.80
N VAL A 153 3.87 8.33 3.80
CA VAL A 153 3.84 9.37 2.75
C VAL A 153 2.63 10.30 2.84
N LEU A 154 1.48 9.80 3.29
CA LEU A 154 0.28 10.60 3.46
C LEU A 154 0.30 11.37 4.78
N ASP A 155 -0.32 12.55 4.79
CA ASP A 155 -0.58 13.31 6.02
C ASP A 155 -1.88 12.88 6.71
N ASP A 156 -2.85 12.40 5.94
CA ASP A 156 -4.14 11.91 6.42
C ASP A 156 -4.53 10.65 5.64
N VAL A 157 -4.87 9.56 6.36
CA VAL A 157 -5.32 8.30 5.75
C VAL A 157 -6.84 8.25 5.53
N ARG A 158 -7.61 9.23 6.02
CA ARG A 158 -9.07 9.30 5.82
C ARG A 158 -9.52 9.22 4.35
N PRO A 159 -8.79 9.78 3.36
CA PRO A 159 -9.16 9.58 1.95
C PRO A 159 -9.18 8.10 1.54
N LEU A 160 -8.25 7.29 2.05
CA LEU A 160 -8.22 5.84 1.80
C LEU A 160 -9.42 5.14 2.43
N LEU A 161 -9.78 5.53 3.65
CA LEU A 161 -10.91 4.96 4.37
C LEU A 161 -12.24 5.28 3.68
N ARG A 162 -12.42 6.51 3.21
CA ARG A 162 -13.61 6.90 2.42
C ARG A 162 -13.77 6.08 1.15
N ILE A 163 -12.67 5.83 0.44
CA ILE A 163 -12.68 4.96 -0.73
C ILE A 163 -13.16 3.56 -0.33
N TRP A 164 -12.65 3.02 0.78
CA TRP A 164 -13.07 1.72 1.27
C TRP A 164 -14.57 1.69 1.65
N GLU A 165 -15.07 2.75 2.30
CA GLU A 165 -16.51 2.95 2.56
C GLU A 165 -17.33 2.94 1.27
N ASP A 166 -16.91 3.69 0.24
CA ASP A 166 -17.62 3.76 -1.04
C ASP A 166 -17.72 2.37 -1.71
N TYR A 167 -16.63 1.59 -1.72
CA TYR A 167 -16.64 0.23 -2.25
C TYR A 167 -17.57 -0.68 -1.45
N PHE A 168 -17.59 -0.51 -0.13
CA PHE A 168 -18.45 -1.27 0.74
C PHE A 168 -19.94 -0.96 0.52
N GLU A 169 -20.31 0.32 0.48
CA GLU A 169 -21.67 0.78 0.17
C GLU A 169 -22.14 0.32 -1.21
N SER A 170 -21.21 0.14 -2.16
CA SER A 170 -21.52 -0.43 -3.47
C SER A 170 -21.79 -1.94 -3.47
N GLY A 171 -21.58 -2.63 -2.34
CA GLY A 171 -21.76 -4.07 -2.19
C GLY A 171 -20.59 -4.92 -2.72
N SER A 172 -19.37 -4.34 -2.79
CA SER A 172 -18.16 -5.06 -3.23
C SER A 172 -17.81 -6.19 -2.27
N GLU A 173 -18.03 -7.44 -2.70
CA GLU A 173 -17.71 -8.63 -1.90
C GLU A 173 -16.23 -8.66 -1.47
N THR A 174 -15.32 -8.34 -2.39
CA THR A 174 -13.86 -8.33 -2.12
C THR A 174 -13.52 -7.35 -0.99
N SER A 175 -14.11 -6.17 -1.01
CA SER A 175 -13.85 -5.13 -0.02
C SER A 175 -14.43 -5.48 1.36
N ILE A 176 -15.56 -6.22 1.40
CA ILE A 176 -16.11 -6.79 2.64
C ILE A 176 -15.19 -7.90 3.18
N ARG A 177 -14.74 -8.83 2.33
CA ARG A 177 -13.81 -9.90 2.72
C ARG A 177 -12.51 -9.35 3.30
N HIS A 178 -12.02 -8.26 2.73
CA HIS A 178 -10.85 -7.54 3.22
C HIS A 178 -11.02 -7.03 4.65
N ILE A 179 -12.19 -6.49 5.01
CA ILE A 179 -12.49 -6.03 6.38
C ILE A 179 -12.60 -7.23 7.33
N LEU A 180 -13.26 -8.31 6.90
CA LEU A 180 -13.36 -9.51 7.72
C LEU A 180 -11.97 -10.09 8.00
N LYS A 181 -11.11 -10.20 6.99
CA LYS A 181 -9.72 -10.64 7.14
C LYS A 181 -8.94 -9.74 8.09
N LEU A 182 -9.08 -8.42 7.96
CA LEU A 182 -8.47 -7.47 8.90
C LEU A 182 -8.95 -7.77 10.33
N LEU A 183 -10.25 -7.91 10.56
CA LEU A 183 -10.79 -8.23 11.89
C LEU A 183 -10.28 -9.57 12.42
N GLU A 184 -10.22 -10.62 11.59
CA GLU A 184 -9.73 -11.97 11.96
C GLU A 184 -8.24 -11.97 12.34
N GLU A 185 -7.40 -11.36 11.51
CA GLU A 185 -5.94 -11.29 11.74
C GLU A 185 -5.58 -10.44 12.97
N ASN A 186 -6.47 -9.50 13.32
CA ASN A 186 -6.24 -8.47 14.32
C ASN A 186 -7.02 -8.68 15.63
N TRP A 187 -7.76 -9.78 15.74
CA TRP A 187 -8.57 -10.06 16.92
C TRP A 187 -7.71 -10.55 18.10
N PRO A 188 -7.93 -10.04 19.33
CA PRO A 188 -7.14 -10.44 20.50
C PRO A 188 -7.20 -11.93 20.86
N GLU A 189 -8.27 -12.66 20.47
CA GLU A 189 -8.34 -14.11 20.74
C GLU A 189 -7.46 -14.92 19.77
N PHE A 190 -7.08 -14.36 18.61
CA PHE A 190 -6.29 -15.01 17.58
C PHE A 190 -4.85 -14.47 17.48
N ASN A 191 -4.61 -13.22 17.86
CA ASN A 191 -3.30 -12.58 17.77
C ASN A 191 -3.11 -11.56 18.92
N ARG A 192 -2.79 -12.06 20.12
CA ARG A 192 -2.60 -11.23 21.34
C ARG A 192 -1.48 -10.20 21.25
N ASP A 193 -0.59 -10.34 20.26
CA ASP A 193 0.71 -9.69 20.29
C ASP A 193 0.90 -8.56 19.27
N ARG A 194 -0.06 -8.28 18.37
CA ARG A 194 0.30 -7.53 17.14
C ARG A 194 -0.36 -6.19 16.84
N ILE A 195 -1.63 -5.94 17.11
CA ILE A 195 -2.25 -4.80 16.39
C ILE A 195 -2.54 -3.56 17.26
N PHE A 196 -2.79 -3.73 18.56
CA PHE A 196 -3.10 -2.59 19.42
C PHE A 196 -2.43 -2.70 20.79
N ASP A 197 -1.22 -3.25 20.83
CA ASP A 197 -0.42 -3.09 22.03
C ASP A 197 0.01 -1.63 22.11
N ASP A 198 -0.64 -0.87 22.97
CA ASP A 198 -0.26 0.51 23.28
C ASP A 198 1.25 0.57 23.66
N ASN A 199 1.84 -0.53 24.15
CA ASN A 199 3.28 -0.63 24.41
C ASN A 199 4.15 -0.70 23.14
N PHE A 200 3.66 -1.20 22.01
CA PHE A 200 4.40 -1.18 20.73
C PHE A 200 4.40 0.23 20.13
N ILE A 201 3.25 0.91 20.19
CA ILE A 201 3.05 2.31 19.81
C ILE A 201 3.97 3.22 20.66
N GLU A 202 4.06 3.00 21.97
CA GLU A 202 4.91 3.84 22.84
C GLU A 202 6.43 3.62 22.63
N LYS A 203 6.87 2.47 22.10
CA LYS A 203 8.30 2.12 21.96
C LYS A 203 8.99 2.73 20.75
N PHE A 204 8.25 3.23 19.75
CA PHE A 204 8.82 3.75 18.50
C PHE A 204 8.27 5.15 18.15
N PRO A 205 8.77 6.22 18.80
CA PRO A 205 8.28 7.59 18.59
C PRO A 205 8.43 8.11 17.15
N SER A 206 9.37 7.53 16.37
CA SER A 206 9.57 7.84 14.96
C SER A 206 8.48 7.31 14.03
N LEU A 207 7.54 6.50 14.53
CA LEU A 207 6.39 5.96 13.79
C LEU A 207 5.10 6.75 14.06
N THR A 208 5.20 7.99 14.53
CA THR A 208 4.05 8.84 14.87
C THR A 208 2.98 8.93 13.76
N PRO A 209 3.32 9.05 12.45
CA PRO A 209 2.32 9.00 11.39
C PRO A 209 1.61 7.65 11.27
N VAL A 210 2.35 6.54 11.39
CA VAL A 210 1.83 5.17 11.33
C VAL A 210 0.87 4.91 12.49
N GLN A 211 1.24 5.33 13.68
CA GLN A 211 0.41 5.18 14.88
C GLN A 211 -0.88 5.99 14.80
N GLY A 212 -0.79 7.21 14.27
CA GLY A 212 -1.96 8.05 14.01
C GLY A 212 -2.90 7.40 12.98
N ALA A 213 -2.33 6.83 11.91
CA ALA A 213 -3.09 6.12 10.89
C ALA A 213 -3.78 4.88 11.44
N LEU A 214 -3.06 3.99 12.13
CA LEU A 214 -3.63 2.77 12.72
C LEU A 214 -4.72 3.09 13.76
N ARG A 215 -4.53 4.14 14.56
CA ARG A 215 -5.59 4.64 15.46
C ARG A 215 -6.81 5.11 14.68
N THR A 216 -6.60 5.87 13.60
CA THR A 216 -7.69 6.35 12.74
C THR A 216 -8.45 5.18 12.10
N VAL A 217 -7.74 4.15 11.62
CA VAL A 217 -8.36 2.91 11.11
C VAL A 217 -9.16 2.21 12.20
N ARG A 218 -8.63 2.08 13.42
CA ARG A 218 -9.34 1.47 14.53
C ARG A 218 -10.62 2.22 14.88
N GLU A 219 -10.53 3.54 15.01
CA GLU A 219 -11.68 4.41 15.27
C GLU A 219 -12.72 4.29 14.16
N TRP A 220 -12.26 4.24 12.91
CA TRP A 220 -13.10 4.02 11.74
C TRP A 220 -13.82 2.67 11.77
N VAL A 221 -13.10 1.56 11.95
CA VAL A 221 -13.71 0.21 12.07
C VAL A 221 -14.75 0.14 13.19
N LEU A 222 -14.50 0.85 14.29
CA LEU A 222 -15.42 0.93 15.44
C LEU A 222 -16.58 1.92 15.24
N ASP A 223 -16.58 2.69 14.15
CA ASP A 223 -17.62 3.69 13.88
C ASP A 223 -18.99 3.02 13.74
N LEU A 224 -19.97 3.59 14.43
CA LEU A 224 -21.36 3.16 14.42
C LEU A 224 -21.98 3.17 13.02
N LYS A 225 -21.52 4.04 12.13
CA LYS A 225 -22.02 4.12 10.76
C LYS A 225 -21.64 2.90 9.93
N LEU A 226 -20.39 2.46 10.03
CA LEU A 226 -19.92 1.24 9.36
C LEU A 226 -20.74 0.04 9.79
N ARG A 227 -21.00 -0.09 11.09
CA ARG A 227 -21.89 -1.12 11.63
C ARG A 227 -23.27 -1.07 10.99
N GLN A 228 -23.88 0.11 10.90
CA GLN A 228 -25.20 0.25 10.31
C GLN A 228 -25.21 -0.16 8.84
N VAL A 229 -24.17 0.18 8.08
CA VAL A 229 -24.06 -0.25 6.69
C VAL A 229 -23.84 -1.78 6.59
N PHE A 230 -23.17 -2.44 7.55
CA PHE A 230 -23.07 -3.92 7.58
C PHE A 230 -24.42 -4.56 7.92
N GLU A 231 -25.16 -3.98 8.87
CA GLU A 231 -26.52 -4.42 9.20
C GLU A 231 -27.42 -4.29 7.95
N ASP A 232 -27.39 -3.15 7.25
CA ASP A 232 -28.14 -2.91 6.02
C ASP A 232 -27.75 -3.91 4.91
N ILE A 233 -26.45 -4.19 4.72
CA ILE A 233 -26.00 -5.19 3.74
C ILE A 233 -26.38 -6.60 4.17
N SER A 234 -26.41 -6.93 5.45
CA SER A 234 -26.86 -8.23 5.94
C SER A 234 -28.36 -8.47 5.67
N GLU A 235 -29.16 -7.41 5.76
CA GLU A 235 -30.62 -7.47 5.56
C GLU A 235 -31.03 -7.36 4.08
N HIS A 236 -30.29 -6.56 3.29
CA HIS A 236 -30.69 -6.12 1.95
C HIS A 236 -29.63 -6.36 0.87
N GLY A 237 -28.51 -6.99 1.22
CA GLY A 237 -27.39 -7.23 0.32
C GLY A 237 -27.78 -8.02 -0.93
N GLN A 238 -27.17 -7.64 -2.06
CA GLN A 238 -27.49 -8.20 -3.38
C GLN A 238 -27.06 -9.66 -3.55
N SER A 239 -26.10 -10.14 -2.75
CA SER A 239 -25.57 -11.51 -2.76
C SER A 239 -25.74 -12.16 -1.38
N GLU A 240 -26.00 -13.46 -1.36
CA GLU A 240 -25.99 -14.27 -0.13
C GLU A 240 -24.62 -14.23 0.56
N VAL A 241 -23.54 -14.27 -0.22
CA VAL A 241 -22.17 -14.19 0.30
C VAL A 241 -21.89 -12.86 0.99
N CYS A 242 -22.31 -11.74 0.39
CA CYS A 242 -22.15 -10.43 1.03
C CYS A 242 -22.94 -10.33 2.34
N ARG A 243 -24.13 -10.96 2.40
CA ARG A 243 -24.96 -10.99 3.60
C ARG A 243 -24.31 -11.78 4.74
N GLU A 244 -23.76 -12.96 4.44
CA GLU A 244 -23.03 -13.79 5.41
C GLU A 244 -21.80 -13.05 5.96
N LEU A 245 -20.96 -12.50 5.08
CA LEU A 245 -19.76 -11.77 5.51
C LEU A 245 -20.10 -10.52 6.34
N ALA A 246 -21.14 -9.78 5.95
CA ALA A 246 -21.58 -8.61 6.71
C ALA A 246 -22.13 -8.99 8.10
N PHE A 247 -22.81 -10.13 8.21
CA PHE A 247 -23.25 -10.68 9.49
C PHE A 247 -22.06 -11.03 10.39
N ASP A 248 -21.03 -11.70 9.85
CA ASP A 248 -19.82 -12.03 10.61
C ASP A 248 -19.12 -10.76 11.13
N ILE A 249 -18.99 -9.74 10.30
CA ILE A 249 -18.40 -8.45 10.70
C ILE A 249 -19.23 -7.78 11.80
N ALA A 250 -20.56 -7.71 11.64
CA ALA A 250 -21.44 -7.13 12.65
C ALA A 250 -21.32 -7.88 14.00
N TYR A 251 -21.20 -9.20 13.96
CA TYR A 251 -20.95 -10.03 15.12
C TYR A 251 -19.61 -9.70 15.81
N TYR A 252 -18.52 -9.58 15.06
CA TYR A 252 -17.22 -9.15 15.59
C TYR A 252 -17.30 -7.77 16.25
N LEU A 253 -17.89 -6.79 15.56
CA LEU A 253 -18.05 -5.42 16.08
C LEU A 253 -18.88 -5.36 17.37
N GLN A 254 -19.88 -6.24 17.52
CA GLN A 254 -20.67 -6.33 18.76
C GLN A 254 -19.81 -6.82 19.95
N ARG A 255 -18.91 -7.78 19.72
CA ARG A 255 -18.03 -8.30 20.79
C ARG A 255 -17.00 -7.27 21.26
N LEU A 256 -16.57 -6.33 20.42
CA LEU A 256 -15.61 -5.27 20.80
C LEU A 256 -16.15 -4.28 21.85
N LYS A 257 -17.48 -4.23 22.06
CA LYS A 257 -18.11 -3.30 23.02
C LYS A 257 -18.27 -3.88 24.43
N GLN A 258 -17.99 -5.16 24.63
CA GLN A 258 -18.13 -5.86 25.91
C GLN A 258 -16.81 -5.88 26.67
#